data_AF-A0A938LUS9-F1
#
_entry.id   AF-A0A938LUS9-F1
#
_cell.length_a   1.000
_cell.length_b   1.000
_cell.length_c   1.000
_cell.angle_alpha   90.00
_cell.angle_beta   90.00
_cell.angle_gamma   90.00
#
_symmetry.space_group_name_H-M   'P 1'
#
loop_
_entity.id
_entity.type
_entity.pdbx_description
1 polymer ?
#
loop_
_entity_poly.entity_id
_entity_poly.type
_entity_poly.pdbx_seq_one_letter_code
_entity_poly.pdbx_strand_id
1 'polypeptide(L)'
;MLVTVQIPIADARPFLPRLNLRLPLPDWPEPATAVGPQFVHYFGKACERVGEPDEAWPDEISYCRARRGLRFDRLETRHCGMPGRRFRPRCAFRRLFCDGHAVVRVEVGIAHGDRTRPLWDLEIAEVLTIAREIAEVPTFVPTLDATVKPRPILAQCKHLARLYAQASMNHAAGEQSLGVQLVEAADPMVLVELKPHEANLDLKPPLAEGLLVVDRSYVNGATALFCRLRAATGIVPTWILQKGTANLGQLRSLRLCLTRLHAEREVLDLILKQIKRGRLSNPPSEEEVNLLDSYFNERIKIVNRDTWGGVRQSQIVAAFDATQAVIRPASQAQLVSRYEGSRRQVWQKIAAYQEQRRATRVVHVLNVEKGAIMVDKQVNVSGTGNIVNVAEYMSSVTNTVNNNLAESSVDAQVKTLIQQLNEQIKQVASAADPSQIRKMGKNLETLSREVASDEPERRWYELSLDGIKEAAQAVGAIAKPIIDIAGKLSALLLP
;
A
#
# COMPACT_ATOMS: atom_id res chain seq x y z
N MET A 1 12.50 -18.46 -12.01
CA MET A 1 11.77 -17.29 -11.53
C MET A 1 10.94 -17.69 -10.31
N LEU A 2 11.01 -16.89 -9.27
CA LEU A 2 10.21 -17.00 -8.05
C LEU A 2 9.49 -15.66 -7.82
N VAL A 3 8.18 -15.69 -7.66
CA VAL A 3 7.39 -14.52 -7.25
C VAL A 3 6.88 -14.74 -5.84
N THR A 4 7.20 -13.81 -4.95
CA THR A 4 6.77 -13.83 -3.55
C THR A 4 5.76 -12.71 -3.33
N VAL A 5 4.56 -13.08 -2.88
CA VAL A 5 3.57 -12.13 -2.37
C VAL A 5 3.71 -12.11 -0.86
N GLN A 6 4.08 -10.95 -0.31
CA GLN A 6 4.14 -10.72 1.12
C GLN A 6 2.90 -9.93 1.57
N ILE A 7 2.30 -10.40 2.67
CA ILE A 7 1.13 -9.79 3.30
C ILE A 7 1.49 -9.52 4.76
N PRO A 8 1.94 -8.31 5.11
CA PRO A 8 2.17 -7.92 6.49
C PRO A 8 0.85 -7.78 7.26
N ILE A 9 0.89 -8.10 8.54
CA ILE A 9 -0.22 -8.03 9.48
C ILE A 9 0.33 -7.37 10.74
N ALA A 10 -0.30 -6.28 11.18
CA ALA A 10 -0.01 -5.63 12.45
C ALA A 10 -0.85 -6.30 13.55
N ASP A 11 -0.21 -6.77 14.61
CA ASP A 11 -0.86 -7.31 15.81
C ASP A 11 -0.59 -6.40 17.00
N ALA A 12 -1.57 -5.58 17.38
CA ALA A 12 -1.43 -4.65 18.48
C ALA A 12 -1.80 -5.23 19.86
N ARG A 13 -2.26 -6.49 19.93
CA ARG A 13 -2.68 -7.13 21.19
C ARG A 13 -1.57 -7.23 22.25
N PRO A 14 -0.29 -7.45 21.91
CA PRO A 14 0.79 -7.50 22.91
C PRO A 14 0.96 -6.21 23.72
N PHE A 15 0.45 -5.08 23.23
CA PHE A 15 0.50 -3.81 23.95
C PHE A 15 -0.62 -3.63 24.97
N LEU A 16 -1.50 -4.63 25.16
CA LEU A 16 -2.56 -4.64 26.17
C LEU A 16 -2.49 -5.94 26.99
N PRO A 17 -1.40 -6.18 27.74
CA PRO A 17 -1.15 -7.47 28.40
C PRO A 17 -2.24 -7.86 29.40
N ARG A 18 -2.87 -6.87 30.05
CA ARG A 18 -3.95 -7.06 31.03
C ARG A 18 -5.20 -7.73 30.46
N LEU A 19 -5.46 -7.55 29.17
CA LEU A 19 -6.63 -8.12 28.50
C LEU A 19 -6.40 -9.56 28.04
N ASN A 20 -5.15 -10.04 28.04
CA ASN A 20 -4.77 -11.40 27.66
C ASN A 20 -5.43 -11.89 26.36
N LEU A 21 -5.48 -11.03 25.33
CA LEU A 21 -6.26 -11.24 24.08
C LEU A 21 -5.64 -12.25 23.12
N ARG A 22 -4.38 -12.64 23.34
CA ARG A 22 -3.59 -13.50 22.46
C ARG A 22 -3.21 -14.76 23.22
N LEU A 23 -3.26 -15.91 22.55
CA LEU A 23 -2.74 -17.16 23.13
C LEU A 23 -1.23 -17.03 23.39
N PRO A 24 -0.72 -17.58 24.51
CA PRO A 24 0.71 -17.56 24.81
C PRO A 24 1.52 -18.36 23.79
N LEU A 25 0.91 -19.40 23.22
CA LEU A 25 1.53 -20.24 22.19
C LEU A 25 1.04 -19.87 20.78
N PRO A 26 1.89 -19.99 19.74
CA PRO A 26 3.31 -20.36 19.82
C PRO A 26 4.21 -19.31 20.48
N ASP A 27 5.36 -19.74 21.01
CA ASP A 27 6.36 -18.92 21.69
C ASP A 27 7.19 -18.10 20.69
N TRP A 28 6.54 -17.17 20.00
CA TRP A 28 7.19 -16.32 19.01
C TRP A 28 8.26 -15.41 19.65
N PRO A 29 9.39 -15.14 18.97
CA PRO A 29 9.72 -15.53 17.58
C PRO A 29 10.30 -16.94 17.40
N GLU A 30 10.49 -17.71 18.48
CA GLU A 30 11.17 -19.00 18.50
C GLU A 30 10.22 -20.15 18.88
N PRO A 31 9.13 -20.37 18.13
CA PRO A 31 8.17 -21.42 18.48
C PRO A 31 8.82 -22.80 18.41
N ALA A 32 8.46 -23.71 19.32
CA ALA A 32 9.00 -25.06 19.31
C ALA A 32 8.67 -25.80 17.99
N THR A 33 9.71 -26.28 17.30
CA THR A 33 9.63 -26.88 15.95
C THR A 33 9.83 -28.40 15.94
N ALA A 34 10.38 -28.95 17.02
CA ALA A 34 10.79 -30.35 17.14
C ALA A 34 9.62 -31.27 17.59
N VAL A 35 9.81 -32.08 18.62
CA VAL A 35 8.79 -33.02 19.13
C VAL A 35 7.62 -32.23 19.72
N GLY A 36 6.41 -32.47 19.20
CA GLY A 36 5.22 -31.71 19.58
C GLY A 36 5.27 -30.26 19.10
N PRO A 37 5.46 -30.01 17.78
CA PRO A 37 5.67 -28.66 17.29
C PRO A 37 4.44 -27.80 17.57
N GLN A 38 4.69 -26.58 18.07
CA GLN A 38 3.65 -25.58 18.26
C GLN A 38 3.02 -25.22 16.91
N PHE A 39 1.82 -24.65 16.92
CA PHE A 39 1.11 -24.34 15.69
C PHE A 39 0.17 -23.16 15.87
N VAL A 40 -0.20 -22.55 14.75
CA VAL A 40 -1.32 -21.58 14.71
C VAL A 40 -2.51 -22.27 14.06
N HIS A 41 -3.66 -22.24 14.72
CA HIS A 41 -4.91 -22.84 14.21
C HIS A 41 -5.21 -22.34 12.80
N TYR A 42 -5.78 -23.19 11.93
CA TYR A 42 -6.02 -22.86 10.51
C TYR A 42 -4.80 -22.55 9.63
N PHE A 43 -3.60 -22.35 10.19
CA PHE A 43 -2.38 -22.17 9.41
C PHE A 43 -1.62 -23.49 9.33
N GLY A 44 -0.98 -23.90 10.43
CA GLY A 44 -0.19 -25.11 10.52
C GLY A 44 0.92 -25.05 11.57
N LYS A 45 1.71 -26.12 11.62
CA LYS A 45 2.81 -26.33 12.57
C LYS A 45 3.99 -25.41 12.30
N ALA A 46 4.67 -25.00 13.37
CA ALA A 46 5.97 -24.38 13.37
C ALA A 46 7.01 -25.35 12.80
N CYS A 47 7.94 -24.81 12.02
CA CYS A 47 9.00 -25.54 11.36
C CYS A 47 10.22 -24.61 11.25
N GLU A 48 11.40 -25.21 11.24
CA GLU A 48 12.63 -24.50 10.90
C GLU A 48 12.81 -24.37 9.39
N ARG A 49 13.57 -23.35 9.01
CA ARG A 49 14.04 -23.14 7.65
C ARG A 49 15.21 -24.08 7.37
N VAL A 50 15.17 -24.78 6.25
CA VAL A 50 16.18 -25.77 5.83
C VAL A 50 17.50 -25.12 5.35
N GLY A 51 17.70 -23.82 5.58
CA GLY A 51 18.89 -23.11 5.14
C GLY A 51 19.52 -22.37 6.29
N GLU A 52 20.82 -22.09 6.18
CA GLU A 52 21.57 -21.37 7.21
C GLU A 52 20.82 -20.10 7.64
N PRO A 53 20.78 -19.84 8.96
CA PRO A 53 20.19 -18.62 9.50
C PRO A 53 20.92 -17.43 8.90
N ASP A 54 20.16 -16.39 8.57
CA ASP A 54 20.79 -15.09 8.30
C ASP A 54 21.00 -14.46 9.68
N GLU A 55 22.25 -14.19 10.06
CA GLU A 55 22.58 -13.58 11.36
C GLU A 55 21.86 -12.24 11.57
N ALA A 56 21.52 -11.55 10.48
CA ALA A 56 20.71 -10.34 10.53
C ALA A 56 19.27 -10.60 11.00
N TRP A 57 18.73 -11.80 10.78
CA TRP A 57 17.29 -12.09 10.91
C TRP A 57 17.06 -13.41 11.65
N PRO A 58 17.40 -13.49 12.95
CA PRO A 58 17.23 -14.71 13.74
C PRO A 58 15.75 -15.14 13.85
N ASP A 59 14.81 -14.18 13.83
CA ASP A 59 13.37 -14.41 13.86
C ASP A 59 12.80 -15.00 12.55
N GLU A 60 13.61 -15.16 11.51
CA GLU A 60 13.23 -15.81 10.25
C GLU A 60 13.62 -17.28 10.16
N ILE A 61 14.27 -17.82 11.19
CA ILE A 61 14.66 -19.23 11.26
C ILE A 61 13.43 -20.12 11.39
N SER A 62 12.44 -19.68 12.15
CA SER A 62 11.24 -20.44 12.47
C SER A 62 9.98 -19.79 11.89
N TYR A 63 9.08 -20.62 11.38
CA TYR A 63 7.81 -20.16 10.82
C TYR A 63 6.73 -21.23 10.89
N CYS A 64 5.46 -20.83 10.91
CA CYS A 64 4.35 -21.77 10.75
C CYS A 64 4.05 -22.00 9.26
N ARG A 65 3.85 -23.26 8.86
CA ARG A 65 3.41 -23.60 7.50
C ARG A 65 1.99 -23.08 7.26
N ALA A 66 1.82 -22.04 6.47
CA ALA A 66 0.51 -21.42 6.20
C ALA A 66 -0.30 -22.14 5.09
N ARG A 67 -0.21 -23.47 5.00
CA ARG A 67 -0.82 -24.23 3.89
C ARG A 67 -2.35 -24.18 3.89
N ARG A 68 -2.95 -24.12 5.09
CA ARG A 68 -4.40 -24.09 5.31
C ARG A 68 -4.95 -22.66 5.41
N GLY A 69 -4.13 -21.70 5.83
CA GLY A 69 -4.54 -20.30 6.02
C GLY A 69 -4.83 -19.59 4.70
N LEU A 70 -4.13 -19.98 3.64
CA LEU A 70 -4.41 -19.57 2.26
C LEU A 70 -4.31 -20.77 1.34
N ARG A 71 -5.35 -21.01 0.54
CA ARG A 71 -5.40 -22.08 -0.46
C ARG A 71 -5.61 -21.49 -1.85
N PHE A 72 -5.08 -22.13 -2.87
CA PHE A 72 -5.27 -21.67 -4.25
C PHE A 72 -6.52 -22.31 -4.86
N ASP A 73 -7.16 -21.57 -5.76
CA ASP A 73 -8.19 -22.11 -6.64
C ASP A 73 -7.56 -22.69 -7.90
N ARG A 74 -7.40 -24.02 -7.91
CA ARG A 74 -6.89 -24.83 -9.03
C ARG A 74 -5.63 -24.25 -9.66
N LEU A 75 -4.62 -23.91 -8.85
CA LEU A 75 -3.38 -23.28 -9.34
C LEU A 75 -2.72 -24.10 -10.46
N GLU A 76 -2.81 -25.42 -10.35
CA GLU A 76 -2.29 -26.37 -11.31
C GLU A 76 -2.92 -26.27 -12.69
N THR A 77 -4.13 -25.72 -12.85
CA THR A 77 -4.75 -25.54 -14.17
C THR A 77 -4.56 -24.13 -14.72
N ARG A 78 -3.91 -23.24 -13.95
CA ARG A 78 -3.70 -21.85 -14.35
C ARG A 78 -2.42 -21.68 -15.15
N HIS A 79 -2.41 -20.61 -15.92
CA HIS A 79 -1.27 -20.13 -16.66
C HIS A 79 -1.14 -18.65 -16.40
N CYS A 80 0.10 -18.17 -16.39
CA CYS A 80 0.41 -16.77 -16.28
C CYS A 80 1.42 -16.36 -17.37
N GLY A 81 1.52 -15.07 -17.67
CA GLY A 81 2.36 -14.50 -18.71
C GLY A 81 1.64 -14.28 -20.05
N MET A 82 2.37 -13.71 -21.00
CA MET A 82 1.85 -13.31 -22.31
C MET A 82 1.41 -14.52 -23.17
N PRO A 83 0.49 -14.32 -24.14
CA PRO A 83 0.20 -15.33 -25.17
C PRO A 83 1.50 -15.80 -25.85
N GLY A 84 1.69 -17.13 -25.96
CA GLY A 84 2.91 -17.73 -26.52
C GLY A 84 4.03 -17.98 -25.49
N ARG A 85 4.09 -17.21 -24.40
CA ARG A 85 5.09 -17.33 -23.31
C ARG A 85 4.44 -17.62 -21.96
N ARG A 86 3.43 -18.49 -21.96
CA ARG A 86 2.71 -18.90 -20.75
C ARG A 86 3.55 -19.83 -19.89
N PHE A 87 3.59 -19.55 -18.60
CA PHE A 87 4.17 -20.43 -17.59
C PHE A 87 3.11 -20.99 -16.66
N ARG A 88 3.36 -22.19 -16.12
CA ARG A 88 2.46 -22.87 -15.19
C ARG A 88 2.94 -22.57 -13.76
N PRO A 89 2.26 -21.71 -13.00
CA PRO A 89 2.67 -21.38 -11.64
C PRO A 89 2.58 -22.61 -10.74
N ARG A 90 3.57 -22.79 -9.87
CA ARG A 90 3.55 -23.78 -8.78
C ARG A 90 3.77 -23.07 -7.46
N CYS A 91 2.95 -23.38 -6.46
CA CYS A 91 3.24 -22.93 -5.10
C CYS A 91 4.54 -23.56 -4.60
N ALA A 92 5.55 -22.73 -4.35
CA ALA A 92 6.80 -23.12 -3.72
C ALA A 92 6.64 -23.19 -2.20
N PHE A 93 6.04 -22.18 -1.58
CA PHE A 93 5.82 -22.14 -0.14
C PHE A 93 4.65 -21.24 0.27
N ARG A 94 4.14 -21.48 1.47
CA ARG A 94 3.26 -20.57 2.23
C ARG A 94 3.72 -20.57 3.68
N ARG A 95 4.14 -19.41 4.19
CA ARG A 95 4.77 -19.26 5.51
C ARG A 95 4.10 -18.15 6.29
N LEU A 96 3.96 -18.35 7.60
CA LEU A 96 3.53 -17.35 8.56
C LEU A 96 4.69 -17.13 9.52
N PHE A 97 5.19 -15.90 9.60
CA PHE A 97 6.18 -15.46 10.58
C PHE A 97 5.54 -14.50 11.57
N CYS A 98 6.07 -14.46 12.79
CA CYS A 98 5.73 -13.47 13.80
C CYS A 98 6.97 -13.19 14.64
N ASP A 99 7.23 -11.91 14.91
CA ASP A 99 8.40 -11.44 15.66
C ASP A 99 8.21 -11.47 17.19
N GLY A 100 7.13 -12.08 17.68
CA GLY A 100 6.72 -12.07 19.09
C GLY A 100 6.09 -10.76 19.55
N HIS A 101 6.25 -9.68 18.79
CA HIS A 101 5.75 -8.36 19.07
C HIS A 101 4.57 -8.07 18.13
N ALA A 102 4.66 -7.00 17.34
CA ALA A 102 3.56 -6.54 16.51
C ALA A 102 3.61 -7.01 15.05
N VAL A 103 4.76 -7.51 14.57
CA VAL A 103 4.93 -7.80 13.14
C VAL A 103 4.66 -9.25 12.88
N VAL A 104 3.56 -9.49 12.17
CA VAL A 104 3.19 -10.78 11.61
C VAL A 104 3.27 -10.66 10.09
N ARG A 105 3.72 -11.70 9.40
CA ARG A 105 3.72 -11.69 7.92
C ARG A 105 3.37 -13.05 7.35
N VAL A 106 2.53 -13.04 6.32
CA VAL A 106 2.29 -14.21 5.48
C VAL A 106 3.07 -14.04 4.18
N GLU A 107 3.90 -15.01 3.83
CA GLU A 107 4.60 -15.06 2.55
C GLU A 107 4.11 -16.22 1.71
N VAL A 108 3.79 -15.93 0.45
CA VAL A 108 3.35 -16.91 -0.54
C VAL A 108 4.31 -16.88 -1.72
N GLY A 109 5.12 -17.93 -1.85
CA GLY A 109 6.07 -18.09 -2.95
C GLY A 109 5.47 -18.93 -4.07
N ILE A 110 5.47 -18.40 -5.29
CA ILE A 110 5.04 -19.06 -6.51
C ILE A 110 6.24 -19.14 -7.45
N ALA A 111 6.65 -20.35 -7.77
CA ALA A 111 7.78 -20.61 -8.65
C ALA A 111 7.28 -21.09 -10.02
N HIS A 112 8.12 -20.84 -11.03
CA HIS A 112 8.00 -21.50 -12.31
C HIS A 112 8.43 -22.96 -12.23
N GLY A 113 7.69 -23.86 -12.89
CA GLY A 113 8.07 -25.25 -13.04
C GLY A 113 9.05 -25.43 -14.20
N ASP A 114 10.34 -25.35 -13.94
CA ASP A 114 11.39 -25.39 -14.98
C ASP A 114 11.41 -26.65 -15.86
N ARG A 115 10.77 -27.75 -15.43
CA ARG A 115 10.94 -29.07 -16.04
C ARG A 115 10.43 -29.21 -17.48
N THR A 116 9.50 -28.36 -17.92
CA THR A 116 8.85 -28.56 -19.24
C THR A 116 9.11 -27.43 -20.23
N ARG A 117 9.24 -26.17 -19.77
CA ARG A 117 9.55 -25.01 -20.61
C ARG A 117 10.28 -23.96 -19.79
N PRO A 118 11.62 -23.89 -19.80
CA PRO A 118 12.32 -22.86 -19.06
C PRO A 118 11.96 -21.46 -19.57
N LEU A 119 12.04 -20.46 -18.69
CA LEU A 119 11.84 -19.05 -19.06
C LEU A 119 13.17 -18.48 -19.57
N TRP A 120 13.13 -17.78 -20.70
CA TRP A 120 14.30 -17.17 -21.31
C TRP A 120 13.93 -15.82 -21.88
N ASP A 121 14.85 -14.87 -21.76
CA ASP A 121 14.81 -13.57 -22.44
C ASP A 121 13.44 -12.87 -22.33
N LEU A 122 12.88 -12.86 -21.11
CA LEU A 122 11.68 -12.11 -20.79
C LEU A 122 11.97 -10.61 -20.85
N GLU A 123 11.09 -9.89 -21.52
CA GLU A 123 11.08 -8.43 -21.42
C GLU A 123 10.51 -7.98 -20.07
N ILE A 124 10.86 -6.77 -19.65
CA ILE A 124 10.39 -6.20 -18.39
C ILE A 124 8.85 -6.13 -18.32
N ALA A 125 8.18 -5.86 -19.44
CA ALA A 125 6.72 -5.87 -19.53
C ALA A 125 6.13 -7.26 -19.27
N GLU A 126 6.81 -8.32 -19.72
CA GLU A 126 6.39 -9.69 -19.48
C GLU A 126 6.58 -10.06 -18.01
N VAL A 127 7.72 -9.69 -17.41
CA VAL A 127 7.97 -9.88 -15.97
C VAL A 127 6.89 -9.21 -15.11
N LEU A 128 6.53 -7.97 -15.44
CA LEU A 128 5.47 -7.24 -14.72
C LEU A 128 4.08 -7.82 -14.98
N THR A 129 3.79 -8.29 -16.19
CA THR A 129 2.55 -9.02 -16.52
C THR A 129 2.41 -10.26 -15.63
N ILE A 130 3.49 -11.04 -15.52
CA ILE A 130 3.55 -12.23 -14.67
C ILE A 130 3.33 -11.87 -13.20
N ALA A 131 4.00 -10.82 -12.71
CA ALA A 131 3.85 -10.35 -11.34
C ALA A 131 2.39 -9.95 -11.03
N ARG A 132 1.75 -9.22 -11.94
CA ARG A 132 0.34 -8.81 -11.82
C ARG A 132 -0.59 -10.02 -11.79
N GLU A 133 -0.46 -10.92 -12.76
CA GLU A 133 -1.33 -12.09 -12.84
C GLU A 133 -1.18 -13.02 -11.63
N ILE A 134 0.05 -13.16 -11.10
CA ILE A 134 0.28 -13.87 -9.83
C ILE A 134 -0.42 -13.18 -8.66
N ALA A 135 -0.32 -11.85 -8.57
CA ALA A 135 -1.01 -11.04 -7.56
C ALA A 135 -2.54 -11.12 -7.67
N GLU A 136 -3.04 -11.55 -8.82
CA GLU A 136 -4.47 -11.73 -9.10
C GLU A 136 -4.94 -13.18 -9.02
N VAL A 137 -4.03 -14.13 -8.75
CA VAL A 137 -4.38 -15.55 -8.62
C VAL A 137 -5.49 -15.72 -7.57
N PRO A 138 -6.63 -16.34 -7.94
CA PRO A 138 -7.70 -16.61 -7.02
C PRO A 138 -7.31 -17.62 -5.93
N THR A 139 -7.67 -17.27 -4.70
CA THR A 139 -7.32 -17.98 -3.49
C THR A 139 -8.50 -17.98 -2.52
N PHE A 140 -8.45 -18.87 -1.54
CA PHE A 140 -9.41 -19.04 -0.47
C PHE A 140 -8.74 -18.85 0.88
N VAL A 141 -9.34 -18.03 1.74
CA VAL A 141 -8.97 -17.91 3.16
C VAL A 141 -10.16 -18.43 3.97
N PRO A 142 -9.96 -19.43 4.85
CA PRO A 142 -11.01 -19.90 5.74
C PRO A 142 -11.68 -18.76 6.50
N THR A 143 -13.00 -18.83 6.63
CA THR A 143 -13.81 -17.94 7.44
C THR A 143 -14.62 -18.80 8.41
N LEU A 144 -14.68 -18.42 9.69
CA LEU A 144 -15.41 -19.18 10.70
C LEU A 144 -16.93 -19.18 10.44
N ASP A 145 -17.46 -18.08 9.92
CA ASP A 145 -18.92 -17.82 9.91
C ASP A 145 -19.53 -17.68 8.51
N ALA A 146 -18.76 -17.91 7.45
CA ALA A 146 -19.20 -17.58 6.09
C ALA A 146 -18.75 -18.58 5.02
N THR A 147 -19.48 -18.57 3.89
CA THR A 147 -19.09 -19.30 2.69
C THR A 147 -17.79 -18.73 2.13
N VAL A 148 -16.81 -19.60 1.96
CA VAL A 148 -15.49 -19.23 1.49
C VAL A 148 -15.56 -18.92 -0.01
N LYS A 149 -15.41 -17.65 -0.39
CA LYS A 149 -15.40 -17.22 -1.80
C LYS A 149 -13.97 -17.07 -2.32
N PRO A 150 -13.71 -17.48 -3.59
CA PRO A 150 -12.41 -17.25 -4.20
C PRO A 150 -12.22 -15.75 -4.45
N ARG A 151 -11.05 -15.22 -4.10
CA ARG A 151 -10.65 -13.83 -4.38
C ARG A 151 -9.19 -13.77 -4.81
N PRO A 152 -8.77 -12.77 -5.59
CA PRO A 152 -7.35 -12.47 -5.83
C PRO A 152 -6.53 -12.50 -4.53
N ILE A 153 -5.29 -13.00 -4.58
CA ILE A 153 -4.43 -13.10 -3.38
C ILE A 153 -4.27 -11.75 -2.66
N LEU A 154 -4.13 -10.65 -3.40
CA LEU A 154 -4.06 -9.31 -2.79
C LEU A 154 -5.37 -8.87 -2.12
N ALA A 155 -6.53 -9.33 -2.59
CA ALA A 155 -7.82 -9.08 -1.94
C ALA A 155 -8.02 -9.92 -0.66
N GLN A 156 -7.15 -10.90 -0.39
CA GLN A 156 -7.24 -11.73 0.81
C GLN A 156 -6.56 -11.13 2.03
N CYS A 157 -5.82 -10.02 1.92
CA CYS A 157 -5.04 -9.46 3.03
C CYS A 157 -5.87 -9.25 4.30
N LYS A 158 -7.01 -8.56 4.20
CA LYS A 158 -7.93 -8.33 5.35
C LYS A 158 -8.50 -9.63 5.93
N HIS A 159 -8.75 -10.62 5.09
CA HIS A 159 -9.29 -11.91 5.52
C HIS A 159 -8.23 -12.73 6.24
N LEU A 160 -6.97 -12.68 5.79
CA LEU A 160 -5.84 -13.32 6.47
C LEU A 160 -5.55 -12.70 7.83
N ALA A 161 -5.59 -11.37 7.95
CA ALA A 161 -5.42 -10.70 9.24
C ALA A 161 -6.51 -11.12 10.24
N ARG A 162 -7.78 -11.15 9.79
CA ARG A 162 -8.89 -11.62 10.63
C ARG A 162 -8.74 -13.10 11.02
N LEU A 163 -8.39 -13.96 10.07
CA LEU A 163 -8.15 -15.38 10.34
C LEU A 163 -7.01 -15.56 11.34
N TYR A 164 -5.91 -14.81 11.19
CA TYR A 164 -4.80 -14.82 12.14
C TYR A 164 -5.25 -14.36 13.53
N ALA A 165 -5.99 -13.25 13.61
CA ALA A 165 -6.53 -12.72 14.86
C ALA A 165 -7.32 -13.80 15.61
N GLN A 166 -8.29 -14.42 14.94
CA GLN A 166 -9.14 -15.48 15.48
C GLN A 166 -8.32 -16.73 15.85
N ALA A 167 -7.43 -17.18 14.97
CA ALA A 167 -6.63 -18.39 15.17
C ALA A 167 -5.63 -18.31 16.32
N SER A 168 -5.28 -17.10 16.75
CA SER A 168 -4.34 -16.83 17.83
C SER A 168 -5.00 -16.13 19.02
N MET A 169 -6.34 -16.04 19.02
CA MET A 169 -7.09 -15.37 20.06
C MET A 169 -7.23 -16.24 21.29
N ASN A 170 -7.06 -15.65 22.46
CA ASN A 170 -7.52 -16.28 23.69
C ASN A 170 -9.05 -16.09 23.81
N HIS A 171 -9.81 -17.14 23.50
CA HIS A 171 -11.27 -17.10 23.57
C HIS A 171 -11.83 -17.02 25.00
N ALA A 172 -11.01 -17.22 26.04
CA ALA A 172 -11.44 -17.01 27.42
C ALA A 172 -11.40 -15.52 27.82
N ALA A 173 -10.78 -14.64 27.02
CA ALA A 173 -10.71 -13.22 27.32
C ALA A 173 -12.06 -12.53 27.07
N GLY A 174 -12.42 -11.57 27.94
CA GLY A 174 -13.71 -10.86 27.88
C GLY A 174 -13.88 -9.91 26.68
N GLU A 175 -12.79 -9.48 26.04
CA GLU A 175 -12.80 -8.44 24.99
C GLU A 175 -12.41 -8.94 23.59
N GLN A 176 -12.98 -10.07 23.17
CA GLN A 176 -12.66 -10.70 21.88
C GLN A 176 -12.84 -9.75 20.67
N SER A 177 -13.91 -8.94 20.67
CA SER A 177 -14.18 -7.98 19.59
C SER A 177 -13.03 -6.96 19.42
N LEU A 178 -12.52 -6.44 20.53
CA LEU A 178 -11.35 -5.55 20.51
C LEU A 178 -10.11 -6.31 20.01
N GLY A 179 -9.91 -7.55 20.48
CA GLY A 179 -8.82 -8.42 20.01
C GLY A 179 -8.77 -8.58 18.48
N VAL A 180 -9.93 -8.72 17.82
CA VAL A 180 -9.98 -8.76 16.35
C VAL A 180 -9.66 -7.41 15.72
N GLN A 181 -10.12 -6.31 16.32
CA GLN A 181 -9.89 -4.95 15.80
C GLN A 181 -8.44 -4.47 15.93
N LEU A 182 -7.68 -5.05 16.87
CA LEU A 182 -6.26 -4.77 17.07
C LEU A 182 -5.34 -5.48 16.07
N VAL A 183 -5.88 -6.40 15.28
CA VAL A 183 -5.14 -7.11 14.23
C VAL A 183 -5.57 -6.62 12.85
N GLU A 184 -4.67 -5.97 12.13
CA GLU A 184 -4.98 -5.36 10.84
C GLU A 184 -4.00 -5.79 9.75
N ALA A 185 -4.52 -5.97 8.53
CA ALA A 185 -3.69 -6.21 7.36
C ALA A 185 -3.04 -4.90 6.90
N ALA A 186 -1.75 -4.95 6.64
CA ALA A 186 -0.98 -3.86 6.05
C ALA A 186 -0.96 -3.97 4.51
N ASP A 187 -0.39 -2.96 3.85
CA ASP A 187 -0.29 -2.98 2.39
C ASP A 187 0.67 -4.11 1.96
N PRO A 188 0.25 -4.98 1.01
CA PRO A 188 1.08 -6.11 0.57
C PRO A 188 2.22 -5.65 -0.35
N MET A 189 3.17 -6.54 -0.61
CA MET A 189 4.27 -6.33 -1.56
C MET A 189 4.45 -7.55 -2.45
N VAL A 190 4.84 -7.33 -3.71
CA VAL A 190 5.27 -8.38 -4.63
C VAL A 190 6.78 -8.29 -4.81
N LEU A 191 7.46 -9.43 -4.82
CA LEU A 191 8.88 -9.52 -5.13
C LEU A 191 9.10 -10.61 -6.16
N VAL A 192 9.74 -10.26 -7.27
CA VAL A 192 10.10 -11.18 -8.36
C VAL A 192 11.60 -11.41 -8.31
N GLU A 193 12.02 -12.66 -8.22
CA GLU A 193 13.42 -13.08 -8.26
C GLU A 193 13.66 -13.86 -9.57
N LEU A 194 14.56 -13.33 -10.39
CA LEU A 194 14.89 -13.82 -11.72
C LEU A 194 16.29 -14.43 -11.74
N LYS A 195 16.46 -15.52 -12.50
CA LYS A 195 17.77 -16.03 -12.87
C LYS A 195 18.39 -15.15 -13.98
N PRO A 196 19.72 -15.19 -14.18
CA PRO A 196 20.38 -14.37 -15.20
C PRO A 196 19.84 -14.54 -16.63
N HIS A 197 19.47 -15.76 -17.04
CA HIS A 197 18.96 -16.04 -18.38
C HIS A 197 17.46 -15.77 -18.55
N GLU A 198 16.72 -15.54 -17.46
CA GLU A 198 15.27 -15.43 -17.52
C GLU A 198 14.82 -14.07 -18.05
N ALA A 199 15.61 -13.02 -17.87
CA ALA A 199 15.35 -11.68 -18.38
C ALA A 199 16.65 -10.91 -18.49
N ASN A 200 16.74 -9.97 -19.43
CA ASN A 200 17.83 -9.00 -19.44
C ASN A 200 17.39 -7.73 -18.69
N LEU A 201 17.90 -7.54 -17.48
CA LEU A 201 17.65 -6.33 -16.67
C LEU A 201 18.70 -5.22 -16.88
N ASP A 202 19.61 -5.38 -17.83
CA ASP A 202 20.58 -4.34 -18.20
C ASP A 202 19.89 -3.28 -19.08
N LEU A 203 18.91 -2.61 -18.48
CA LEU A 203 18.06 -1.63 -19.13
C LEU A 203 18.89 -0.37 -19.39
N LYS A 204 19.20 -0.10 -20.66
CA LYS A 204 19.83 1.17 -21.07
C LYS A 204 18.81 2.31 -20.89
N PRO A 205 19.18 3.43 -20.26
CA PRO A 205 18.32 4.61 -20.19
C PRO A 205 17.92 5.11 -21.59
N PRO A 206 16.72 5.71 -21.74
CA PRO A 206 15.75 6.00 -20.69
C PRO A 206 14.90 4.77 -20.33
N LEU A 207 14.87 4.43 -19.04
CA LEU A 207 13.93 3.44 -18.52
C LEU A 207 12.50 3.96 -18.69
N ALA A 208 11.53 3.05 -18.80
CA ALA A 208 10.12 3.42 -18.71
C ALA A 208 9.91 4.22 -17.41
N GLU A 209 9.33 5.42 -17.53
CA GLU A 209 9.07 6.29 -16.39
C GLU A 209 8.35 5.51 -15.28
N GLY A 210 8.86 5.55 -14.05
CA GLY A 210 8.29 4.82 -12.91
C GLY A 210 8.93 3.48 -12.55
N LEU A 211 9.94 3.03 -13.31
CA LEU A 211 10.91 2.03 -12.82
C LEU A 211 12.09 2.73 -12.14
N LEU A 212 12.29 2.44 -10.86
CA LEU A 212 13.46 2.88 -10.10
C LEU A 212 14.51 1.78 -10.11
N VAL A 213 15.72 2.11 -10.55
CA VAL A 213 16.89 1.22 -10.48
C VAL A 213 17.67 1.55 -9.22
N VAL A 214 17.94 0.54 -8.40
CA VAL A 214 18.85 0.68 -7.26
C VAL A 214 20.28 0.45 -7.73
N ASP A 215 21.17 1.37 -7.37
CA ASP A 215 22.59 1.27 -7.67
C ASP A 215 23.17 -0.06 -7.14
N ARG A 216 23.83 -0.81 -8.02
CA ARG A 216 24.37 -2.15 -7.73
C ARG A 216 25.34 -2.14 -6.54
N SER A 217 26.05 -1.05 -6.29
CA SER A 217 26.97 -0.91 -5.14
C SER A 217 26.26 -0.92 -3.78
N TYR A 218 24.95 -0.62 -3.75
CA TYR A 218 24.15 -0.62 -2.53
C TYR A 218 23.50 -1.98 -2.25
N VAL A 219 23.44 -2.85 -3.26
CA VAL A 219 22.77 -4.17 -3.22
C VAL A 219 23.73 -5.32 -3.53
N ASN A 220 25.00 -5.18 -3.12
CA ASN A 220 26.04 -6.21 -3.25
C ASN A 220 26.24 -6.73 -4.69
N GLY A 221 26.05 -5.88 -5.70
CA GLY A 221 26.21 -6.25 -7.10
C GLY A 221 24.99 -6.90 -7.74
N ALA A 222 23.89 -7.08 -7.00
CA ALA A 222 22.62 -7.51 -7.58
C ALA A 222 21.99 -6.41 -8.44
N THR A 223 21.13 -6.79 -9.38
CA THR A 223 20.25 -5.84 -10.05
C THR A 223 18.93 -5.82 -9.30
N ALA A 224 18.53 -4.64 -8.82
CA ALA A 224 17.26 -4.45 -8.12
C ALA A 224 16.48 -3.30 -8.76
N LEU A 225 15.25 -3.59 -9.17
CA LEU A 225 14.30 -2.63 -9.70
C LEU A 225 13.11 -2.52 -8.74
N PHE A 226 12.55 -1.33 -8.64
CA PHE A 226 11.34 -1.07 -7.89
C PHE A 226 10.31 -0.32 -8.74
N CYS A 227 9.04 -0.70 -8.61
CA CYS A 227 7.93 0.04 -9.20
C CYS A 227 6.63 -0.11 -8.40
N ARG A 228 5.67 0.75 -8.72
CA ARG A 228 4.27 0.58 -8.30
C ARG A 228 3.49 -0.08 -9.43
N LEU A 229 3.09 -1.32 -9.22
CA LEU A 229 2.35 -2.10 -10.20
C LEU A 229 0.85 -1.98 -9.96
N ARG A 230 0.08 -1.59 -10.98
CA ARG A 230 -1.38 -1.64 -10.93
C ARG A 230 -1.86 -3.08 -11.11
N ALA A 231 -2.59 -3.59 -10.13
CA ALA A 231 -3.35 -4.83 -10.17
C ALA A 231 -4.85 -4.53 -10.05
N ALA A 232 -5.70 -5.52 -10.35
CA ALA A 232 -7.16 -5.39 -10.28
C ALA A 232 -7.67 -4.95 -8.90
N THR A 233 -6.96 -5.29 -7.83
CA THR A 233 -7.34 -4.96 -6.44
C THR A 233 -6.73 -3.66 -5.92
N GLY A 234 -5.87 -3.00 -6.71
CA GLY A 234 -5.17 -1.78 -6.30
C GLY A 234 -3.72 -1.75 -6.75
N ILE A 235 -2.97 -0.76 -6.24
CA ILE A 235 -1.54 -0.59 -6.54
C ILE A 235 -0.71 -1.34 -5.52
N VAL A 236 0.24 -2.16 -5.99
CA VAL A 236 1.13 -2.94 -5.14
C VAL A 236 2.59 -2.56 -5.37
N PRO A 237 3.38 -2.27 -4.30
CA PRO A 237 4.82 -2.12 -4.44
C PRO A 237 5.43 -3.43 -4.93
N THR A 238 6.26 -3.34 -5.96
CA THR A 238 6.83 -4.50 -6.65
C THR A 238 8.34 -4.34 -6.78
N TRP A 239 9.08 -5.31 -6.24
CA TRP A 239 10.51 -5.44 -6.44
C TRP A 239 10.82 -6.48 -7.50
N ILE A 240 11.82 -6.23 -8.34
CA ILE A 240 12.36 -7.20 -9.29
C ILE A 240 13.86 -7.32 -9.01
N LEU A 241 14.29 -8.53 -8.69
CA LEU A 241 15.66 -8.86 -8.33
C LEU A 241 16.25 -9.81 -9.36
N GLN A 242 17.51 -9.59 -9.69
CA GLN A 242 18.33 -10.55 -10.41
C GLN A 242 19.73 -10.58 -9.80
N LYS A 243 20.34 -11.77 -9.82
CA LYS A 243 21.63 -12.04 -9.18
C LYS A 243 22.73 -11.01 -9.52
N GLY A 244 22.84 -10.58 -10.78
CA GLY A 244 23.96 -9.74 -11.21
C GLY A 244 25.31 -10.39 -10.86
N THR A 245 26.19 -9.65 -10.19
CA THR A 245 27.46 -10.17 -9.64
C THR A 245 27.35 -10.68 -8.21
N ALA A 246 26.20 -10.53 -7.55
CA ALA A 246 26.00 -11.01 -6.18
C ALA A 246 26.04 -12.54 -6.13
N ASN A 247 26.43 -13.13 -5.00
CA ASN A 247 26.27 -14.56 -4.77
C ASN A 247 24.83 -14.90 -4.33
N LEU A 248 24.48 -16.19 -4.27
CA LEU A 248 23.13 -16.63 -3.90
C LEU A 248 22.75 -16.27 -2.46
N GLY A 249 23.72 -16.27 -1.54
CA GLY A 249 23.52 -15.85 -0.16
C GLY A 249 23.19 -14.35 -0.07
N GLN A 250 23.95 -13.51 -0.74
CA GLN A 250 23.71 -12.06 -0.83
C GLN A 250 22.36 -11.72 -1.46
N LEU A 251 21.96 -12.40 -2.54
CA LEU A 251 20.65 -12.22 -3.16
C LEU A 251 19.51 -12.62 -2.20
N ARG A 252 19.72 -13.72 -1.47
CA ARG A 252 18.78 -14.16 -0.42
C ARG A 252 18.70 -13.10 0.68
N SER A 253 19.81 -12.63 1.24
CA SER A 253 19.83 -11.60 2.29
C SER A 253 19.19 -10.30 1.83
N LEU A 254 19.41 -9.87 0.58
CA LEU A 254 18.72 -8.73 -0.02
C LEU A 254 17.21 -8.94 -0.04
N ARG A 255 16.74 -10.12 -0.50
CA ARG A 255 15.31 -10.46 -0.49
C ARG A 255 14.74 -10.37 0.92
N LEU A 256 15.41 -10.95 1.92
CA LEU A 256 14.95 -10.91 3.32
C LEU A 256 14.92 -9.49 3.87
N CYS A 257 15.95 -8.69 3.57
CA CYS A 257 16.00 -7.29 3.95
C CYS A 257 14.82 -6.50 3.37
N LEU A 258 14.51 -6.66 2.08
CA LEU A 258 13.41 -5.97 1.41
C LEU A 258 12.05 -6.36 1.98
N THR A 259 11.82 -7.66 2.16
CA THR A 259 10.56 -8.18 2.71
C THR A 259 10.40 -7.77 4.18
N ARG A 260 11.46 -7.81 4.99
CA ARG A 260 11.39 -7.41 6.40
C ARG A 260 11.19 -5.91 6.56
N LEU A 261 11.95 -5.09 5.83
CA LEU A 261 11.84 -3.63 5.89
C LEU A 261 10.44 -3.15 5.48
N HIS A 262 9.85 -3.75 4.43
CA HIS A 262 8.47 -3.45 4.04
C HIS A 262 7.48 -3.78 5.16
N ALA A 263 7.55 -4.99 5.73
CA ALA A 263 6.66 -5.40 6.80
C ALA A 263 6.76 -4.50 8.05
N GLU A 264 7.98 -4.15 8.48
CA GLU A 264 8.22 -3.28 9.64
C GLU A 264 7.59 -1.89 9.45
N ARG A 265 7.84 -1.27 8.29
CA ARG A 265 7.32 0.08 7.99
C ARG A 265 5.79 0.10 7.98
N GLU A 266 5.18 -0.88 7.30
CA GLU A 266 3.71 -0.95 7.20
C GLU A 266 3.05 -1.26 8.54
N VAL A 267 3.66 -2.12 9.37
CA VAL A 267 3.15 -2.42 10.71
C VAL A 267 3.31 -1.23 11.65
N LEU A 268 4.45 -0.54 11.65
CA LEU A 268 4.66 0.68 12.43
C LEU A 268 3.58 1.74 12.14
N ASP A 269 3.27 1.95 10.86
CA ASP A 269 2.22 2.88 10.44
C ASP A 269 0.84 2.44 10.93
N LEU A 270 0.55 1.13 10.98
CA LEU A 270 -0.71 0.61 11.54
C LEU A 270 -0.78 0.74 13.05
N ILE A 271 0.30 0.49 13.80
CA ILE A 271 0.31 0.68 15.25
C ILE A 271 0.07 2.16 15.61
N LEU A 272 0.70 3.09 14.89
CA LEU A 272 0.44 4.53 15.03
C LEU A 272 -1.03 4.88 14.71
N LYS A 273 -1.64 4.22 13.71
CA LYS A 273 -3.07 4.37 13.42
C LYS A 273 -3.95 3.81 14.54
N GLN A 274 -3.58 2.72 15.22
CA GLN A 274 -4.33 2.19 16.36
C GLN A 274 -4.32 3.14 17.55
N ILE A 275 -3.16 3.74 17.86
CA ILE A 275 -3.02 4.80 18.87
C ILE A 275 -3.93 5.98 18.50
N LYS A 276 -3.87 6.44 17.24
CA LYS A 276 -4.73 7.53 16.74
C LYS A 276 -6.23 7.18 16.81
N ARG A 277 -6.61 5.91 16.72
CA ARG A 277 -8.00 5.48 16.88
C ARG A 277 -8.43 5.35 18.35
N GLY A 278 -7.50 5.50 19.30
CA GLY A 278 -7.76 5.31 20.72
C GLY A 278 -8.01 3.84 21.09
N ARG A 279 -7.59 2.89 20.25
CA ARG A 279 -7.69 1.45 20.55
C ARG A 279 -6.51 0.97 21.40
N LEU A 280 -5.42 1.72 21.36
CA LEU A 280 -4.30 1.58 22.28
C LEU A 280 -4.33 2.79 23.20
N SER A 281 -4.05 2.57 24.50
CA SER A 281 -3.72 3.64 25.43
C SER A 281 -4.87 4.62 25.73
N ASN A 282 -5.99 4.16 26.33
CA ASN A 282 -7.03 5.08 26.81
C ASN A 282 -7.84 4.58 28.04
N PRO A 283 -7.51 5.01 29.28
CA PRO A 283 -6.27 5.67 29.68
C PRO A 283 -5.11 4.65 29.70
N PRO A 284 -3.90 5.02 29.24
CA PRO A 284 -2.77 4.09 29.27
C PRO A 284 -2.31 3.81 30.69
N SER A 285 -1.97 2.55 30.96
CA SER A 285 -1.12 2.21 32.10
C SER A 285 0.37 2.41 31.79
N GLU A 286 1.18 2.60 32.82
CA GLU A 286 2.63 2.77 32.68
C GLU A 286 3.29 1.59 31.93
N GLU A 287 2.82 0.36 32.20
CA GLU A 287 3.29 -0.86 31.53
C GLU A 287 3.04 -0.82 30.01
N GLU A 288 1.83 -0.44 29.59
CA GLU A 288 1.47 -0.36 28.17
C GLU A 288 2.29 0.73 27.44
N VAL A 289 2.55 1.86 28.10
CA VAL A 289 3.42 2.92 27.56
C VAL A 289 4.85 2.40 27.41
N ASN A 290 5.39 1.72 28.43
CA ASN A 290 6.74 1.16 28.37
C ASN A 290 6.89 0.12 27.25
N LEU A 291 5.88 -0.72 27.03
CA LEU A 291 5.86 -1.70 25.93
C LEU A 291 5.88 -1.01 24.55
N LEU A 292 5.07 0.03 24.36
CA LEU A 292 5.04 0.81 23.12
C LEU A 292 6.36 1.57 22.90
N ASP A 293 6.90 2.21 23.94
CA ASP A 293 8.17 2.93 23.88
C ASP A 293 9.33 1.99 23.52
N SER A 294 9.38 0.80 24.13
CA SER A 294 10.38 -0.23 23.80
C SER A 294 10.26 -0.66 22.34
N TYR A 295 9.05 -0.99 21.91
CA TYR A 295 8.75 -1.40 20.53
C TYR A 295 9.16 -0.34 19.51
N PHE A 296 8.76 0.92 19.68
CA PHE A 296 9.12 1.98 18.75
C PHE A 296 10.64 2.22 18.70
N ASN A 297 11.32 2.21 19.85
CA ASN A 297 12.78 2.39 19.87
C ASN A 297 13.50 1.28 19.09
N GLU A 298 13.09 0.03 19.29
CA GLU A 298 13.68 -1.12 18.61
C GLU A 298 13.39 -1.11 17.10
N ARG A 299 12.12 -0.94 16.72
CA ARG A 299 11.73 -1.02 15.31
C ARG A 299 12.18 0.18 14.49
N ILE A 300 12.16 1.39 15.05
CA ILE A 300 12.75 2.57 14.37
C ILE A 300 14.26 2.37 14.19
N LYS A 301 14.96 1.78 15.17
CA LYS A 301 16.38 1.43 15.01
C LYS A 301 16.59 0.44 13.87
N ILE A 302 15.70 -0.56 13.70
CA ILE A 302 15.78 -1.53 12.59
C ILE A 302 15.59 -0.84 11.23
N VAL A 303 14.58 0.02 11.11
CA VAL A 303 14.24 0.74 9.87
C VAL A 303 15.29 1.78 9.49
N ASN A 304 15.98 2.37 10.48
CA ASN A 304 16.98 3.41 10.28
C ASN A 304 18.43 2.89 10.29
N ARG A 305 18.69 1.58 10.27
CA ARG A 305 20.10 1.13 10.21
C ARG A 305 20.69 1.45 8.84
N ASP A 306 21.90 1.99 8.82
CA ASP A 306 22.57 2.31 7.56
C ASP A 306 22.83 1.09 6.68
N THR A 307 23.13 -0.06 7.30
CA THR A 307 23.46 -1.30 6.61
C THR A 307 22.84 -2.54 7.26
N TRP A 308 22.46 -3.51 6.45
CA TRP A 308 21.99 -4.84 6.88
C TRP A 308 22.54 -5.94 5.97
N GLY A 309 23.26 -6.92 6.53
CA GLY A 309 23.84 -8.00 5.72
C GLY A 309 24.73 -7.50 4.56
N GLY A 310 25.44 -6.39 4.78
CA GLY A 310 26.24 -5.70 3.76
C GLY A 310 25.45 -4.81 2.77
N VAL A 311 24.12 -4.84 2.81
CA VAL A 311 23.24 -4.02 1.96
C VAL A 311 23.06 -2.65 2.60
N ARG A 312 23.35 -1.57 1.87
CA ARG A 312 23.15 -0.18 2.33
C ARG A 312 21.67 0.21 2.19
N GLN A 313 21.01 0.53 3.29
CA GLN A 313 19.57 0.78 3.29
C GLN A 313 19.17 2.11 2.67
N SER A 314 20.05 3.12 2.66
CA SER A 314 19.67 4.48 2.24
C SER A 314 19.03 4.54 0.84
N GLN A 315 19.52 3.77 -0.14
CA GLN A 315 18.93 3.69 -1.48
C GLN A 315 17.66 2.85 -1.53
N ILE A 316 17.56 1.80 -0.72
CA ILE A 316 16.36 0.97 -0.62
C ILE A 316 15.22 1.78 0.01
N VAL A 317 15.52 2.46 1.11
CA VAL A 317 14.62 3.40 1.79
C VAL A 317 14.26 4.52 0.83
N ALA A 318 15.21 5.09 0.09
CA ALA A 318 14.92 6.09 -0.93
C ALA A 318 14.00 5.55 -2.04
N ALA A 319 14.12 4.29 -2.46
CA ALA A 319 13.22 3.67 -3.43
C ALA A 319 11.80 3.45 -2.86
N PHE A 320 11.68 3.00 -1.61
CA PHE A 320 10.39 2.95 -0.90
C PHE A 320 9.78 4.36 -0.75
N ASP A 321 10.59 5.35 -0.35
CA ASP A 321 10.16 6.73 -0.07
C ASP A 321 9.83 7.49 -1.36
N ALA A 322 10.57 7.27 -2.45
CA ALA A 322 10.28 7.85 -3.76
C ALA A 322 8.91 7.46 -4.31
N THR A 323 8.29 6.41 -3.77
CA THR A 323 7.05 5.84 -4.30
C THR A 323 5.93 5.71 -3.27
N GLN A 324 6.19 5.99 -1.99
CA GLN A 324 5.20 6.03 -0.92
C GLN A 324 4.88 7.49 -0.58
N ALA A 325 3.99 8.11 -1.36
CA ALA A 325 3.39 9.41 -1.02
C ALA A 325 1.90 9.22 -0.70
N VAL A 326 1.57 8.96 0.56
CA VAL A 326 0.20 9.14 1.06
C VAL A 326 0.25 9.69 2.47
N ILE A 327 -0.23 10.92 2.64
CA ILE A 327 -0.42 11.52 3.97
C ILE A 327 -1.82 12.11 4.01
N ARG A 328 -2.43 12.04 5.18
CA ARG A 328 -3.51 12.93 5.58
C ARG A 328 -2.93 13.91 6.61
N PRO A 329 -2.89 15.23 6.36
CA PRO A 329 -2.30 16.24 7.27
C PRO A 329 -2.99 16.37 8.63
N ALA A 330 -4.24 15.92 8.78
CA ALA A 330 -5.14 16.44 9.81
C ALA A 330 -5.11 15.74 11.20
N SER A 331 -3.96 15.35 11.79
CA SER A 331 -4.04 14.84 13.19
C SER A 331 -2.82 14.93 14.09
N GLN A 332 -1.81 15.74 13.76
CA GLN A 332 -0.62 15.78 14.62
C GLN A 332 -0.96 16.34 16.02
N ALA A 333 -1.78 17.39 16.10
CA ALA A 333 -2.22 17.95 17.38
C ALA A 333 -3.04 16.96 18.23
N GLN A 334 -3.94 16.17 17.62
CA GLN A 334 -4.75 15.16 18.31
C GLN A 334 -3.95 13.92 18.75
N LEU A 335 -2.84 13.62 18.08
CA LEU A 335 -1.94 12.55 18.48
C LEU A 335 -1.09 12.97 19.68
N VAL A 336 -0.58 14.21 19.69
CA VAL A 336 0.22 14.76 20.79
C VAL A 336 -0.56 14.74 22.11
N SER A 337 -1.82 15.19 22.10
CA SER A 337 -2.63 15.22 23.33
C SER A 337 -2.97 13.83 23.88
N ARG A 338 -2.98 12.79 23.03
CA ARG A 338 -3.26 11.40 23.45
C ARG A 338 -2.04 10.64 23.94
N TYR A 339 -0.86 11.22 23.77
CA TYR A 339 0.43 10.64 24.15
C TYR A 339 1.12 11.48 25.25
N GLU A 340 0.36 12.34 25.93
CA GLU A 340 0.77 13.02 27.17
C GLU A 340 1.07 11.97 28.25
N GLY A 341 2.34 11.56 28.35
CA GLY A 341 2.83 10.47 29.20
C GLY A 341 3.96 9.66 28.58
N SER A 342 4.08 9.67 27.25
CA SER A 342 5.23 9.06 26.56
C SER A 342 6.51 9.86 26.78
N ARG A 343 7.66 9.17 26.75
CA ARG A 343 8.95 9.85 26.84
C ARG A 343 9.12 10.76 25.62
N ARG A 344 9.32 12.06 25.84
CA ARG A 344 9.53 13.09 24.80
C ARG A 344 10.49 12.65 23.69
N GLN A 345 11.51 11.86 24.03
CA GLN A 345 12.50 11.33 23.09
C GLN A 345 11.90 10.33 22.08
N VAL A 346 11.03 9.40 22.51
CA VAL A 346 10.38 8.44 21.61
C VAL A 346 9.44 9.17 20.66
N TRP A 347 8.72 10.17 21.19
CA TRP A 347 7.85 11.00 20.36
C TRP A 347 8.61 11.77 19.28
N GLN A 348 9.77 12.35 19.60
CA GLN A 348 10.61 13.01 18.61
C GLN A 348 11.03 12.05 17.49
N LYS A 349 11.35 10.79 17.81
CA LYS A 349 11.68 9.77 16.81
C LYS A 349 10.47 9.40 15.95
N ILE A 350 9.30 9.21 16.56
CA ILE A 350 8.05 8.93 15.83
C ILE A 350 7.70 10.10 14.90
N ALA A 351 7.82 11.33 15.40
CA ALA A 351 7.56 12.54 14.62
C ALA A 351 8.53 12.67 13.44
N ALA A 352 9.83 12.44 13.66
CA ALA A 352 10.84 12.43 12.59
C ALA A 352 10.57 11.33 11.56
N TYR A 353 10.23 10.11 12.01
CA TYR A 353 9.84 9.01 11.13
C TYR A 353 8.61 9.37 10.29
N GLN A 354 7.57 9.93 10.91
CA GLN A 354 6.39 10.38 10.17
C GLN A 354 6.76 11.48 9.17
N GLU A 355 7.55 12.48 9.55
CA GLU A 355 7.93 13.57 8.67
C GLU A 355 8.74 13.09 7.45
N GLN A 356 9.66 12.14 7.64
CA GLN A 356 10.36 11.49 6.53
C GLN A 356 9.38 10.80 5.57
N ARG A 357 8.36 10.13 6.11
CA ARG A 357 7.28 9.50 5.32
C ARG A 357 6.38 10.54 4.65
N ARG A 358 6.42 11.81 5.06
CA ARG A 358 5.55 12.89 4.58
C ARG A 358 6.07 13.66 3.36
N ALA A 359 7.28 13.40 2.88
CA ALA A 359 7.77 14.09 1.68
C ALA A 359 6.89 13.72 0.47
N THR A 360 6.00 14.63 0.05
CA THR A 360 5.09 14.42 -1.08
C THR A 360 5.90 14.32 -2.37
N ARG A 361 5.75 13.21 -3.09
CA ARG A 361 6.47 12.92 -4.34
C ARG A 361 5.51 12.39 -5.38
N VAL A 362 5.76 12.71 -6.64
CA VAL A 362 4.99 12.20 -7.79
C VAL A 362 5.18 10.68 -7.86
N VAL A 363 4.10 9.93 -7.68
CA VAL A 363 4.13 8.47 -7.79
C VAL A 363 3.73 8.08 -9.19
N HIS A 364 4.69 7.51 -9.93
CA HIS A 364 4.43 6.85 -11.21
C HIS A 364 3.87 5.45 -10.94
N VAL A 365 2.73 5.15 -11.57
CA VAL A 365 2.12 3.82 -11.48
C VAL A 365 2.22 3.16 -12.85
N LEU A 366 2.79 1.96 -12.87
CA LEU A 366 2.88 1.15 -14.07
C LEU A 366 1.61 0.33 -14.23
N ASN A 367 0.92 0.54 -15.35
CA ASN A 367 -0.11 -0.36 -15.85
C ASN A 367 0.50 -1.20 -16.98
N VAL A 368 0.17 -2.48 -17.04
CA VAL A 368 0.70 -3.38 -18.08
C VAL A 368 -0.45 -4.00 -18.83
N GLU A 369 -0.68 -3.58 -20.06
CA GLU A 369 -1.79 -4.08 -20.88
C GLU A 369 -1.26 -4.64 -22.19
N LYS A 370 -1.61 -5.90 -22.48
CA LYS A 370 -1.25 -6.59 -23.73
C LYS A 370 0.25 -6.52 -24.08
N GLY A 371 1.12 -6.53 -23.07
CA GLY A 371 2.57 -6.50 -23.25
C GLY A 371 3.18 -5.10 -23.38
N ALA A 372 2.38 -4.04 -23.33
CA ALA A 372 2.87 -2.66 -23.26
C ALA A 372 2.86 -2.15 -21.80
N ILE A 373 3.90 -1.39 -21.44
CA ILE A 373 3.95 -0.65 -20.17
C ILE A 373 3.39 0.74 -20.41
N MET A 374 2.31 1.06 -19.71
CA MET A 374 1.70 2.38 -19.65
C MET A 374 2.04 3.02 -18.30
N VAL A 375 2.44 4.29 -18.31
CA VAL A 375 2.81 5.03 -17.10
C VAL A 375 1.72 6.06 -16.77
N ASP A 376 0.98 5.83 -15.70
CA ASP A 376 0.03 6.82 -15.20
C ASP A 376 0.81 7.88 -14.39
N LYS A 377 0.93 9.10 -14.96
CA LYS A 377 1.80 10.16 -14.42
C LYS A 377 1.30 10.90 -13.17
N GLN A 378 0.04 10.70 -12.76
CA GLN A 378 -0.48 11.36 -11.56
C GLN A 378 -1.54 10.48 -10.90
N VAL A 379 -1.11 9.75 -9.86
CA VAL A 379 -2.06 9.12 -8.95
C VAL A 379 -1.91 9.73 -7.57
N ASN A 380 -2.81 10.67 -7.28
CA ASN A 380 -2.99 11.16 -5.92
C ASN A 380 -3.81 10.15 -5.13
N VAL A 381 -3.10 9.30 -4.38
CA VAL A 381 -3.69 8.22 -3.59
C VAL A 381 -4.27 8.80 -2.30
N SER A 382 -5.56 9.15 -2.29
CA SER A 382 -6.29 9.43 -1.06
C SER A 382 -6.69 8.11 -0.39
N GLY A 383 -6.18 7.85 0.82
CA GLY A 383 -6.32 6.56 1.53
C GLY A 383 -7.75 6.02 1.61
N THR A 384 -7.85 4.68 1.65
CA THR A 384 -9.00 3.75 1.45
C THR A 384 -9.32 3.33 0.02
N GLY A 385 -8.31 2.92 -0.74
CA GLY A 385 -8.49 1.99 -1.88
C GLY A 385 -9.14 2.53 -3.15
N ASN A 386 -9.74 3.72 -3.12
CA ASN A 386 -10.24 4.38 -4.33
C ASN A 386 -9.19 5.38 -4.84
N ILE A 387 -8.45 4.92 -5.84
CA ILE A 387 -7.64 5.78 -6.71
C ILE A 387 -8.63 6.67 -7.48
N VAL A 388 -8.54 7.98 -7.33
CA VAL A 388 -9.26 8.90 -8.23
C VAL A 388 -8.18 9.63 -9.02
N ASN A 389 -8.11 9.26 -10.29
CA ASN A 389 -7.32 9.98 -11.27
C ASN A 389 -7.97 11.37 -11.44
N VAL A 390 -7.29 12.43 -11.00
CA VAL A 390 -7.83 13.80 -11.05
C VAL A 390 -8.12 14.21 -12.50
N ALA A 391 -7.31 13.76 -13.46
CA ALA A 391 -7.53 14.03 -14.87
C ALA A 391 -8.79 13.31 -15.39
N GLU A 392 -9.00 12.05 -15.00
CA GLU A 392 -10.21 11.29 -15.34
C GLU A 392 -11.46 11.91 -14.68
N TYR A 393 -11.35 12.30 -13.41
CA TYR A 393 -12.41 13.02 -12.69
C TYR A 393 -12.75 14.34 -13.39
N MET A 394 -11.76 15.16 -13.72
CA MET A 394 -11.98 16.43 -14.41
C MET A 394 -12.50 16.24 -15.83
N SER A 395 -12.15 15.15 -16.51
CA SER A 395 -12.75 14.76 -17.79
C SER A 395 -14.23 14.46 -17.62
N SER A 396 -14.61 13.69 -16.59
CA SER A 396 -16.02 13.43 -16.26
C SER A 396 -16.77 14.73 -15.93
N VAL A 397 -16.21 15.61 -15.09
CA VAL A 397 -16.79 16.92 -14.77
C VAL A 397 -16.97 17.75 -16.04
N THR A 398 -15.96 17.78 -16.92
CA THR A 398 -16.02 18.51 -18.18
C THR A 398 -17.14 18.03 -19.07
N ASN A 399 -17.29 16.72 -19.22
CA ASN A 399 -18.36 16.13 -20.02
C ASN A 399 -19.73 16.50 -19.43
N THR A 400 -19.91 16.37 -18.12
CA THR A 400 -21.16 16.76 -17.45
C THR A 400 -21.48 18.25 -17.62
N VAL A 401 -20.50 19.13 -17.40
CA VAL A 401 -20.67 20.58 -17.54
C VAL A 401 -21.03 20.94 -18.98
N ASN A 402 -20.33 20.37 -19.97
CA ASN A 402 -20.62 20.64 -21.38
C ASN A 402 -22.02 20.20 -21.79
N ASN A 403 -22.48 19.03 -21.32
CA ASN A 403 -23.82 18.54 -21.60
C ASN A 403 -24.90 19.45 -20.99
N ASN A 404 -24.75 19.81 -19.71
CA ASN A 404 -25.70 20.72 -19.04
C ASN A 404 -25.80 22.08 -19.76
N LEU A 405 -24.68 22.64 -20.21
CA LEU A 405 -24.66 23.93 -20.92
C LEU A 405 -25.22 23.85 -22.34
N ALA A 406 -25.08 22.71 -23.02
CA ALA A 406 -25.61 22.52 -24.36
C ALA A 406 -27.15 22.51 -24.36
N GLU A 407 -27.75 21.93 -23.32
CA GLU A 407 -29.21 21.81 -23.17
C GLU A 407 -29.86 23.06 -22.53
N SER A 408 -29.09 23.85 -21.79
CA SER A 408 -29.58 25.06 -21.09
C SER A 408 -30.06 26.17 -22.04
N SER A 409 -31.12 26.88 -21.67
CA SER A 409 -31.61 28.09 -22.35
C SER A 409 -30.98 29.40 -21.84
N VAL A 410 -29.99 29.31 -20.94
CA VAL A 410 -29.36 30.47 -20.29
C VAL A 410 -28.55 31.34 -21.26
N ASP A 411 -28.41 32.61 -20.89
CA ASP A 411 -27.62 33.62 -21.58
C ASP A 411 -26.21 33.14 -21.99
N ALA A 412 -25.81 33.51 -23.21
CA ALA A 412 -24.56 33.07 -23.82
C ALA A 412 -23.31 33.53 -23.04
N GLN A 413 -23.38 34.68 -22.36
CA GLN A 413 -22.28 35.21 -21.56
C GLN A 413 -22.02 34.32 -20.33
N VAL A 414 -23.08 33.85 -19.67
CA VAL A 414 -22.98 32.93 -18.53
C VAL A 414 -22.37 31.60 -18.97
N LYS A 415 -22.84 31.03 -20.09
CA LYS A 415 -22.27 29.79 -20.66
C LYS A 415 -20.77 29.92 -20.92
N THR A 416 -20.37 31.05 -21.52
CA THR A 416 -18.96 31.35 -21.82
C THR A 416 -18.13 31.40 -20.54
N LEU A 417 -18.62 32.06 -19.49
CA LEU A 417 -17.90 32.16 -18.22
C LEU A 417 -17.78 30.80 -17.51
N ILE A 418 -18.79 29.94 -17.55
CA ILE A 418 -18.72 28.60 -16.96
C ILE A 418 -17.71 27.72 -17.72
N GLN A 419 -17.66 27.82 -19.05
CA GLN A 419 -16.65 27.12 -19.85
C GLN A 419 -15.23 27.61 -19.54
N GLN A 420 -15.04 28.92 -19.42
CA GLN A 420 -13.76 29.50 -18.99
C GLN A 420 -13.37 29.04 -17.59
N LEU A 421 -14.33 28.98 -16.66
CA LEU A 421 -14.12 28.50 -15.30
C LEU A 421 -13.64 27.03 -15.31
N ASN A 422 -14.31 26.16 -16.09
CA ASN A 422 -13.92 24.77 -16.25
C ASN A 422 -12.48 24.63 -16.79
N GLU A 423 -12.14 25.39 -17.82
CA GLU A 423 -10.81 25.32 -18.45
C GLU A 423 -9.71 25.81 -17.51
N GLN A 424 -9.96 26.88 -16.75
CA GLN A 424 -9.02 27.34 -15.72
C GLN A 424 -8.83 26.31 -14.61
N ILE A 425 -9.89 25.62 -14.16
CA ILE A 425 -9.76 24.53 -13.17
C ILE A 425 -8.89 23.39 -13.72
N LYS A 426 -9.03 23.01 -15.01
CA LYS A 426 -8.17 22.00 -15.63
C LYS A 426 -6.70 22.41 -15.67
N GLN A 427 -6.42 23.65 -16.03
CA GLN A 427 -5.04 24.16 -16.08
C GLN A 427 -4.36 24.11 -14.71
N VAL A 428 -5.11 24.49 -13.66
CA VAL A 428 -4.64 24.46 -12.27
C VAL A 428 -4.57 23.04 -11.70
N ALA A 429 -5.35 22.08 -12.23
CA ALA A 429 -5.45 20.72 -11.71
C ALA A 429 -4.12 19.96 -11.62
N SER A 430 -3.16 20.28 -12.50
CA SER A 430 -1.84 19.64 -12.52
C SER A 430 -0.93 20.09 -11.37
N ALA A 431 -1.14 21.30 -10.83
CA ALA A 431 -0.26 21.97 -9.87
C ALA A 431 -0.86 22.14 -8.47
N ALA A 432 -2.16 21.86 -8.29
CA ALA A 432 -2.89 22.10 -7.05
C ALA A 432 -3.19 20.82 -6.25
N ASP A 433 -3.58 21.01 -4.98
CA ASP A 433 -3.99 19.90 -4.13
C ASP A 433 -5.26 19.20 -4.68
N PRO A 434 -5.27 17.86 -4.79
CA PRO A 434 -6.38 17.09 -5.39
C PRO A 434 -7.71 17.27 -4.67
N SER A 435 -7.69 17.47 -3.36
CA SER A 435 -8.93 17.66 -2.60
C SER A 435 -9.58 19.00 -2.96
N GLN A 436 -8.78 20.04 -3.20
CA GLN A 436 -9.26 21.33 -3.67
C GLN A 436 -9.79 21.25 -5.11
N ILE A 437 -9.09 20.51 -5.99
CA ILE A 437 -9.57 20.28 -7.35
C ILE A 437 -10.92 19.53 -7.36
N ARG A 438 -11.09 18.51 -6.52
CA ARG A 438 -12.39 17.82 -6.39
C ARG A 438 -13.48 18.73 -5.82
N LYS A 439 -13.15 19.57 -4.85
CA LYS A 439 -14.11 20.54 -4.30
C LYS A 439 -14.55 21.52 -5.39
N MET A 440 -13.61 22.08 -6.17
CA MET A 440 -13.92 22.95 -7.31
C MET A 440 -14.72 22.22 -8.40
N GLY A 441 -14.31 21.02 -8.80
CA GLY A 441 -15.00 20.24 -9.82
C GLY A 441 -16.43 19.86 -9.42
N LYS A 442 -16.65 19.47 -8.16
CA LYS A 442 -17.99 19.15 -7.64
C LYS A 442 -18.89 20.38 -7.63
N ASN A 443 -18.38 21.51 -7.12
CA ASN A 443 -19.14 22.75 -7.08
C ASN A 443 -19.41 23.30 -8.49
N LEU A 444 -18.48 23.14 -9.43
CA LEU A 444 -18.68 23.49 -10.83
C LEU A 444 -19.77 22.62 -11.48
N GLU A 445 -19.77 21.32 -11.20
CA GLU A 445 -20.81 20.41 -11.68
C GLU A 445 -22.19 20.83 -11.14
N THR A 446 -22.29 21.08 -9.83
CA THR A 446 -23.52 21.60 -9.19
C THR A 446 -23.95 22.92 -9.81
N LEU A 447 -23.03 23.88 -9.97
CA LEU A 447 -23.31 25.16 -10.61
C LEU A 447 -23.86 24.97 -12.03
N SER A 448 -23.21 24.14 -12.86
CA SER A 448 -23.65 23.90 -14.24
C SER A 448 -25.04 23.26 -14.32
N ARG A 449 -25.35 22.35 -13.40
CA ARG A 449 -26.66 21.69 -13.33
C ARG A 449 -27.74 22.68 -12.94
N GLU A 450 -27.46 23.51 -11.93
CA GLU A 450 -28.39 24.53 -11.47
C GLU A 450 -28.64 25.61 -12.52
N VAL A 451 -27.62 25.96 -13.31
CA VAL A 451 -27.76 26.90 -14.44
C VAL A 451 -28.57 26.28 -15.59
N ALA A 452 -28.62 24.96 -15.70
CA ALA A 452 -29.43 24.27 -16.71
C ALA A 452 -30.86 23.95 -16.26
N SER A 453 -31.21 24.17 -14.98
CA SER A 453 -32.53 23.88 -14.42
C SER A 453 -33.59 24.85 -14.94
N ASP A 454 -34.82 24.36 -15.17
CA ASP A 454 -35.98 25.19 -15.51
C ASP A 454 -36.39 26.11 -14.35
N GLU A 455 -36.17 25.65 -13.11
CA GLU A 455 -36.46 26.37 -11.87
C GLU A 455 -35.17 26.48 -11.03
N PRO A 456 -34.29 27.45 -11.35
CA PRO A 456 -33.03 27.58 -10.65
C PRO A 456 -33.20 28.15 -9.24
N GLU A 457 -32.60 27.49 -8.26
CA GLU A 457 -32.54 27.90 -6.87
C GLU A 457 -31.29 28.74 -6.60
N ARG A 458 -31.48 30.05 -6.37
CA ARG A 458 -30.43 31.03 -6.07
C ARG A 458 -29.41 30.55 -5.02
N ARG A 459 -29.87 29.85 -3.98
CA ARG A 459 -29.03 29.36 -2.88
C ARG A 459 -27.90 28.44 -3.36
N TRP A 460 -28.13 27.64 -4.39
CA TRP A 460 -27.14 26.69 -4.89
C TRP A 460 -26.07 27.37 -5.76
N TYR A 461 -26.40 28.47 -6.44
CA TYR A 461 -25.40 29.31 -7.13
C TYR A 461 -24.42 29.91 -6.15
N GLU A 462 -24.93 30.54 -5.08
CA GLU A 462 -24.12 31.18 -4.05
C GLU A 462 -23.19 30.16 -3.39
N LEU A 463 -23.75 29.05 -2.91
CA LEU A 463 -22.97 27.99 -2.25
C LEU A 463 -21.90 27.40 -3.19
N SER A 464 -22.22 27.17 -4.46
CA SER A 464 -21.27 26.59 -5.41
C SER A 464 -20.16 27.58 -5.76
N LEU A 465 -20.49 28.84 -6.04
CA LEU A 465 -19.52 29.88 -6.39
C LEU A 465 -18.59 30.20 -5.21
N ASP A 466 -19.13 30.28 -3.99
CA ASP A 466 -18.31 30.48 -2.78
C ASP A 466 -17.42 29.29 -2.51
N GLY A 467 -17.95 28.08 -2.66
CA GLY A 467 -17.14 26.86 -2.53
C GLY A 467 -16.01 26.77 -3.57
N ILE A 468 -16.21 27.28 -4.79
CA ILE A 468 -15.15 27.40 -5.81
C ILE A 468 -14.12 28.46 -5.41
N LYS A 469 -14.56 29.65 -4.97
CA LYS A 469 -13.65 30.72 -4.52
C LYS A 469 -12.81 30.30 -3.33
N GLU A 470 -13.40 29.69 -2.31
CA GLU A 470 -12.69 29.22 -1.11
C GLU A 470 -11.62 28.17 -1.48
N ALA A 471 -11.98 27.21 -2.35
CA ALA A 471 -11.04 26.20 -2.82
C ALA A 471 -9.92 26.81 -3.67
N ALA A 472 -10.23 27.77 -4.55
CA ALA A 472 -9.25 28.49 -5.35
C ALA A 472 -8.31 29.35 -4.48
N GLN A 473 -8.82 30.02 -3.44
CA GLN A 473 -8.01 30.77 -2.49
C GLN A 473 -7.01 29.87 -1.75
N ALA A 474 -7.43 28.66 -1.37
CA ALA A 474 -6.55 27.67 -0.75
C ALA A 474 -5.43 27.19 -1.68
N VAL A 475 -5.64 27.23 -3.00
CA VAL A 475 -4.62 26.91 -4.01
C VAL A 475 -3.63 28.06 -4.22
N GLY A 476 -4.02 29.30 -3.93
CA GLY A 476 -3.15 30.47 -3.95
C GLY A 476 -3.07 31.17 -5.32
N ALA A 477 -1.93 31.80 -5.61
CA ALA A 477 -1.79 32.75 -6.72
C ALA A 477 -2.13 32.16 -8.11
N ILE A 478 -1.82 30.88 -8.34
CA ILE A 478 -2.08 30.21 -9.62
C ILE A 478 -3.58 30.08 -9.93
N ALA A 479 -4.45 30.16 -8.92
CA ALA A 479 -5.90 30.03 -9.06
C ALA A 479 -6.64 31.38 -9.09
N LYS A 480 -5.93 32.51 -9.13
CA LYS A 480 -6.53 33.84 -9.21
C LYS A 480 -7.54 34.00 -10.38
N PRO A 481 -7.28 33.50 -11.60
CA PRO A 481 -8.25 33.57 -12.68
C PRO A 481 -9.59 32.89 -12.36
N ILE A 482 -9.57 31.80 -11.60
CA ILE A 482 -10.77 31.07 -11.16
C ILE A 482 -11.62 31.96 -10.24
N ILE A 483 -10.98 32.65 -9.29
CA ILE A 483 -11.65 33.58 -8.36
C ILE A 483 -12.30 34.74 -9.14
N ASP A 484 -11.59 35.32 -10.10
CA ASP A 484 -12.07 36.44 -10.91
C ASP A 484 -13.28 36.03 -11.78
N ILE A 485 -13.23 34.85 -12.41
CA ILE A 485 -14.35 34.32 -13.21
C ILE A 485 -15.55 34.01 -12.31
N ALA A 486 -15.34 33.36 -11.15
CA ALA A 486 -16.40 33.09 -10.18
C ALA A 486 -17.04 34.38 -9.67
N GLY A 487 -16.26 35.46 -9.48
CA GLY A 487 -16.77 36.79 -9.13
C GLY A 487 -17.69 37.38 -10.21
N LYS A 488 -17.30 37.28 -11.49
CA LYS A 488 -18.14 37.71 -12.61
C LYS A 488 -19.44 36.92 -12.71
N LEU A 489 -19.38 35.60 -12.50
CA LEU A 489 -20.57 34.75 -12.47
C LEU A 489 -21.50 35.11 -11.29
N SER A 490 -20.97 35.39 -10.10
CA SER A 490 -21.77 35.85 -8.97
C SER A 490 -22.55 37.12 -9.31
N ALA A 491 -21.92 38.10 -9.97
CA ALA A 491 -22.58 39.36 -10.33
C ALA A 491 -23.71 39.19 -11.36
N LEU A 492 -23.64 38.18 -12.23
CA LEU A 492 -24.67 37.90 -13.24
C LEU A 492 -25.81 37.04 -12.70
N LEU A 493 -25.51 36.06 -11.84
CA LEU A 493 -26.47 35.06 -11.37
C LEU A 493 -27.15 35.44 -10.05
N LEU A 494 -26.57 36.37 -9.29
CA LEU A 494 -27.08 36.79 -7.97
C LEU A 494 -27.40 38.30 -7.93
N PRO A 495 -28.25 38.83 -8.85
CA PRO A 495 -28.63 40.23 -8.82
C PRO A 495 -29.38 40.63 -7.55
#